data_AF-A0A534CG41-F1
#
_entry.id   AF-A0A534CG41-F1
#
_cell.length_a   1.000
_cell.length_b   1.000
_cell.length_c   1.000
_cell.angle_alpha   90.00
_cell.angle_beta   90.00
_cell.angle_gamma   90.00
#
_symmetry.space_group_name_H-M   'P 1'
#
loop_
_entity.id
_entity.type
_entity.pdbx_description
1 polymer ?
#
loop_
_entity_poly.entity_id
_entity_poly.type
_entity_poly.pdbx_seq_one_letter_code
_entity_poly.pdbx_strand_id
1 'polypeptide(L)'
;MAFPVRRCALVGRLSDPRVAESVAALLPHLSARQVQVIVGEDAPLGQTGQHVLRVAEREIGAHADLVIAIGGDGTLLYAAGLVARHGVPLLGINRGRLGFLTDVMPQDMFVCVDAALQGRLQA
;
A
#
# COMPACT_ATOMS: atom_id res chain seq x y z
N MET A 1 3.38 -19.16 -4.60
CA MET A 1 4.43 -19.04 -3.56
C MET A 1 3.93 -18.03 -2.53
N ALA A 2 3.66 -18.45 -1.30
CA ALA A 2 3.16 -17.57 -0.23
C ALA A 2 4.27 -17.38 0.81
N PHE A 3 5.18 -16.44 0.54
CA PHE A 3 6.10 -15.98 1.57
C PHE A 3 5.33 -14.98 2.46
N PRO A 4 5.58 -14.94 3.78
CA PRO A 4 4.94 -13.93 4.62
C PRO A 4 5.41 -12.55 4.20
N VAL A 5 4.46 -11.65 3.93
CA VAL A 5 4.75 -10.24 3.62
C VAL A 5 5.41 -9.61 4.84
N ARG A 6 6.68 -9.20 4.72
CA ARG A 6 7.43 -8.50 5.79
C ARG A 6 7.57 -7.02 5.50
N ARG A 7 7.55 -6.65 4.22
CA ARG A 7 7.67 -5.27 3.73
C ARG A 7 6.50 -4.93 2.84
N CYS A 8 5.75 -3.91 3.22
CA CYS A 8 4.59 -3.45 2.49
C CYS A 8 4.75 -1.99 2.10
N ALA A 9 4.66 -1.66 0.81
CA ALA A 9 4.68 -0.27 0.37
C ALA A 9 3.27 0.33 0.33
N LEU A 10 3.12 1.55 0.81
CA LEU A 10 1.90 2.34 0.67
C LEU A 10 2.13 3.41 -0.40
N VAL A 11 1.38 3.31 -1.50
CA VAL A 11 1.47 4.25 -2.64
C VAL A 11 0.16 4.99 -2.79
N GLY A 12 0.21 6.31 -2.82
CA GLY A 12 -0.99 7.12 -2.95
C GLY A 12 -0.67 8.61 -2.91
N ARG A 13 -1.63 9.42 -3.38
CA ARG A 13 -1.52 10.87 -3.34
C ARG A 13 -1.89 11.38 -1.94
N LEU A 14 -0.89 11.48 -1.06
CA LEU A 14 -1.06 11.92 0.34
C LEU A 14 -1.54 13.37 0.50
N SER A 15 -1.56 14.18 -0.57
CA SER A 15 -2.24 15.47 -0.56
C SER A 15 -3.77 15.36 -0.56
N ASP A 16 -4.34 14.19 -0.92
CA ASP A 16 -5.78 13.90 -0.74
C ASP A 16 -6.02 13.46 0.72
N PRO A 17 -6.83 14.20 1.51
CA PRO A 17 -7.09 13.87 2.91
C PRO A 17 -7.62 12.45 3.13
N ARG A 18 -8.40 11.91 2.19
CA ARG A 18 -8.99 10.56 2.33
C ARG A 18 -7.95 9.46 2.16
N VAL A 19 -6.93 9.71 1.34
CA VAL A 19 -5.79 8.81 1.14
C VAL A 19 -4.86 8.92 2.35
N ALA A 20 -4.58 10.14 2.82
CA ALA A 20 -3.77 10.37 4.01
C ALA A 20 -4.39 9.70 5.25
N GLU A 21 -5.71 9.79 5.43
CA GLU A 21 -6.44 9.11 6.50
C GLU A 21 -6.27 7.59 6.43
N SER A 22 -6.41 6.99 5.25
CA SER A 22 -6.18 5.54 5.06
C SER A 22 -4.76 5.13 5.39
N VAL A 23 -3.76 5.89 4.94
CA VAL A 23 -2.35 5.61 5.25
C VAL A 23 -2.10 5.73 6.75
N ALA A 24 -2.61 6.78 7.40
CA ALA A 24 -2.50 6.96 8.83
C ALA A 24 -3.15 5.82 9.63
N ALA A 25 -4.28 5.29 9.14
CA ALA A 25 -4.96 4.14 9.75
C ALA A 25 -4.23 2.81 9.53
N LEU A 26 -3.58 2.63 8.39
CA LEU A 26 -2.84 1.40 8.04
C LEU A 26 -1.47 1.31 8.73
N LEU A 27 -0.80 2.44 8.98
CA LEU A 27 0.51 2.47 9.65
C LEU A 27 0.53 1.68 10.98
N PRO A 28 -0.35 1.95 11.98
CA PRO A 28 -0.35 1.21 13.23
C PRO A 28 -0.80 -0.25 13.03
N HIS A 29 -1.71 -0.52 12.09
CA HIS A 29 -2.20 -1.87 11.79
C HIS A 29 -1.11 -2.80 11.24
N LEU A 30 -0.28 -2.28 10.32
CA LEU A 30 0.88 -2.97 9.76
C LEU A 30 2.00 -3.11 10.80
N SER A 31 2.24 -2.06 11.59
CA SER A 31 3.25 -2.07 12.66
C SER A 31 2.94 -3.11 13.74
N ALA A 32 1.67 -3.27 14.13
CA ALA A 32 1.23 -4.28 15.10
C ALA A 32 1.49 -5.73 14.62
N ARG A 33 1.65 -5.92 13.30
CA ARG A 33 1.98 -7.20 12.66
C ARG A 33 3.47 -7.34 12.33
N GLN A 34 4.30 -6.42 12.82
CA GLN A 34 5.74 -6.36 12.55
C GLN A 34 6.08 -6.26 11.05
N VAL A 35 5.17 -5.68 10.26
CA VAL A 35 5.40 -5.38 8.84
C VAL A 35 6.09 -4.02 8.75
N GLN A 36 7.25 -3.99 8.10
CA GLN A 36 7.93 -2.74 7.77
C GLN A 36 7.19 -2.04 6.63
N VAL A 37 6.81 -0.79 6.86
CA VAL A 37 6.09 0.02 5.88
C VAL A 37 7.07 0.80 5.02
N ILE A 38 6.92 0.71 3.71
CA ILE A 38 7.72 1.47 2.73
C ILE A 38 6.87 2.61 2.19
N VAL A 39 7.45 3.80 2.09
CA VAL A 39 6.82 4.96 1.46
C VAL A 39 7.83 5.69 0.58
N GLY A 40 7.34 6.49 -0.36
CA GLY A 40 8.19 7.40 -1.13
C GLY A 40 8.93 8.38 -0.22
N GLU A 41 10.16 8.75 -0.60
CA GLU A 41 11.00 9.67 0.16
C GLU A 41 10.31 10.99 0.50
N ASP A 42 9.55 11.52 -0.47
CA ASP A 42 8.80 12.78 -0.37
C ASP A 42 7.42 12.64 0.27
N ALA A 43 7.05 11.44 0.78
CA ALA A 43 5.76 11.24 1.41
C ALA A 43 5.58 12.21 2.59
N PRO A 44 4.53 13.07 2.61
CA PRO A 44 4.28 14.05 3.66
C PRO A 44 3.73 13.40 4.95
N LEU A 45 4.31 12.27 5.35
CA LEU A 45 4.13 11.70 6.67
C LEU A 45 5.07 12.43 7.63
N GLY A 46 4.62 12.74 8.83
CA GLY A 46 5.46 13.34 9.87
C GLY A 46 6.60 12.43 10.32
N GLN A 47 7.14 12.66 11.51
CA GLN A 47 8.07 11.70 12.10
C GLN A 47 7.36 10.36 12.34
N THR A 48 7.67 9.40 11.50
CA THR A 48 7.19 8.03 11.58
C THR A 48 8.18 7.22 12.41
N GLY A 49 7.69 6.31 13.25
CA GLY A 49 8.53 5.45 14.08
C GLY A 49 9.44 4.49 13.29
N GLN A 50 10.19 3.64 14.00
CA GLN A 50 11.21 2.73 13.43
C GLN A 50 10.71 1.76 12.35
N HIS A 51 9.39 1.58 12.22
CA HIS A 51 8.79 0.67 11.24
C HIS A 51 8.55 1.28 9.86
N VAL A 52 8.88 2.55 9.61
CA VAL A 52 8.70 3.18 8.29
C VAL A 52 10.05 3.41 7.61
N LEU A 53 10.21 2.83 6.43
CA LEU A 53 11.34 3.03 5.54
C LEU A 53 10.93 3.96 4.39
N ARG A 54 11.72 5.01 4.18
CA ARG A 54 11.58 5.93 3.04
C ARG A 54 12.55 5.52 1.94
N VAL A 55 12.06 5.41 0.71
CA VAL A 55 12.87 5.07 -0.47
C VAL A 55 12.48 5.95 -1.66
N ALA A 56 13.37 6.08 -2.64
CA ALA A 56 12.99 6.68 -3.91
C ALA A 56 11.87 5.84 -4.56
N GLU A 57 10.87 6.48 -5.18
CA GLU A 57 9.68 5.75 -5.69
C GLU A 57 10.05 4.64 -6.66
N ARG A 58 11.06 4.87 -7.49
CA ARG A 58 11.62 3.90 -8.45
C ARG A 58 12.19 2.64 -7.78
N GLU A 59 12.49 2.67 -6.50
CA GLU A 59 13.08 1.55 -5.74
C GLU A 59 12.03 0.75 -4.97
N ILE A 60 10.79 1.24 -4.87
CA ILE A 60 9.70 0.58 -4.15
C ILE A 60 9.56 -0.90 -4.54
N GLY A 61 9.54 -1.19 -5.84
CA GLY A 61 9.41 -2.56 -6.34
C GLY A 61 10.59 -3.47 -5.99
N ALA A 62 11.78 -2.93 -5.71
CA ALA A 62 12.95 -3.73 -5.30
C ALA A 62 12.94 -4.07 -3.80
N HIS A 63 12.18 -3.32 -2.99
CA HIS A 63 12.18 -3.46 -1.53
C HIS A 63 10.90 -4.07 -0.96
N ALA A 64 9.78 -3.98 -1.67
CA ALA A 64 8.47 -4.40 -1.18
C ALA A 64 8.15 -5.86 -1.52
N ASP A 65 7.53 -6.56 -0.59
CA ASP A 65 6.91 -7.88 -0.81
C ASP A 65 5.45 -7.75 -1.28
N LEU A 66 4.82 -6.60 -0.98
CA LEU A 66 3.46 -6.22 -1.35
C LEU A 66 3.40 -4.70 -1.56
N VAL A 67 2.65 -4.24 -2.55
CA VAL A 67 2.30 -2.83 -2.70
C VAL A 67 0.81 -2.64 -2.52
N ILE A 68 0.43 -1.67 -1.70
CA ILE A 68 -0.95 -1.23 -1.50
C ILE A 68 -1.11 0.15 -2.13
N ALA A 69 -1.84 0.20 -3.23
CA ALA A 69 -2.21 1.43 -3.92
C ALA A 69 -3.51 1.99 -3.33
N ILE A 70 -3.45 3.19 -2.75
CA ILE A 70 -4.58 3.83 -2.05
C ILE A 70 -5.01 5.06 -2.85
N GLY A 71 -6.19 5.01 -3.45
CA GLY A 71 -6.69 6.07 -4.31
C GLY A 71 -7.67 5.57 -5.35
N GLY A 72 -7.58 6.06 -6.59
CA GLY A 72 -8.37 5.57 -7.71
C GLY A 72 -7.52 4.82 -8.74
N ASP A 73 -8.09 4.60 -9.93
CA ASP A 73 -7.44 3.84 -11.02
C ASP A 73 -6.08 4.41 -11.43
N GLY A 74 -5.93 5.74 -11.45
CA GLY A 74 -4.63 6.39 -11.73
C GLY A 74 -3.54 6.04 -10.72
N THR A 75 -3.90 5.90 -9.43
CA THR A 75 -2.96 5.45 -8.39
C THR A 75 -2.58 3.99 -8.58
N LEU A 76 -3.56 3.14 -8.92
CA LEU A 76 -3.32 1.73 -9.17
C LEU A 76 -2.40 1.51 -10.37
N LEU A 77 -2.67 2.20 -11.49
CA LEU A 77 -1.83 2.15 -12.70
C LEU A 77 -0.42 2.68 -12.44
N TYR A 78 -0.31 3.77 -11.68
CA TYR A 78 0.98 4.31 -11.26
C TYR A 78 1.78 3.28 -10.45
N ALA A 79 1.17 2.70 -9.42
CA ALA A 79 1.79 1.69 -8.58
C ALA A 79 2.15 0.42 -9.37
N ALA A 80 1.30 -0.02 -10.31
CA ALA A 80 1.59 -1.13 -11.21
C ALA A 80 2.87 -0.86 -12.03
N GLY A 81 3.05 0.36 -12.53
CA GLY A 81 4.27 0.79 -13.23
C GLY A 81 5.54 0.69 -12.38
N LEU A 82 5.46 1.00 -11.07
CA LEU A 82 6.60 0.91 -10.15
C LEU A 82 7.06 -0.54 -9.92
N VAL A 83 6.14 -1.50 -9.99
CA VAL A 83 6.40 -2.90 -9.59
C VAL A 83 6.38 -3.92 -10.72
N ALA A 84 5.91 -3.56 -11.91
CA ALA A 84 5.74 -4.48 -13.05
C ALA A 84 6.99 -5.33 -13.33
N ARG A 85 8.18 -4.74 -13.22
CA ARG A 85 9.46 -5.42 -13.48
C ARG A 85 9.96 -6.32 -12.34
N HIS A 86 9.33 -6.24 -11.16
CA HIS A 86 9.74 -6.95 -9.95
C HIS A 86 8.80 -8.10 -9.56
N GLY A 87 7.63 -8.21 -10.21
CA GLY A 87 6.64 -9.25 -9.90
C GLY A 87 6.03 -9.12 -8.50
N VAL A 88 6.10 -7.93 -7.90
CA VAL A 88 5.53 -7.68 -6.56
C VAL A 88 4.01 -7.58 -6.68
N PRO A 89 3.25 -8.31 -5.85
CA PRO A 89 1.80 -8.25 -5.86
C PRO A 89 1.29 -6.84 -5.50
N LEU A 90 0.15 -6.48 -6.08
CA LEU A 90 -0.48 -5.17 -5.94
C LEU A 90 -1.91 -5.32 -5.41
N LEU A 91 -2.23 -4.60 -4.32
CA LEU A 91 -3.58 -4.47 -3.76
C LEU A 91 -4.06 -3.04 -3.99
N GLY A 92 -5.21 -2.88 -4.65
CA GLY A 92 -5.87 -1.58 -4.82
C GLY A 92 -6.93 -1.33 -3.75
N ILE A 93 -6.87 -0.19 -3.07
CA ILE A 93 -7.90 0.28 -2.13
C ILE A 93 -8.50 1.56 -2.69
N ASN A 94 -9.81 1.52 -2.97
CA ASN A 94 -10.53 2.68 -3.45
C ASN A 94 -10.93 3.60 -2.30
N ARG A 95 -10.62 4.90 -2.41
CA ARG A 95 -11.06 5.92 -1.43
C ARG A 95 -11.83 7.08 -2.10
N GLY A 96 -12.39 6.82 -3.29
CA GLY A 96 -13.16 7.77 -4.11
C GLY A 96 -14.58 7.29 -4.42
N ARG A 97 -15.05 7.60 -5.64
CA ARG A 97 -16.25 6.98 -6.23
C ARG A 97 -15.90 5.57 -6.70
N LEU A 98 -16.88 4.67 -6.85
CA LEU A 98 -16.70 3.36 -7.50
C LEU A 98 -15.86 3.55 -8.78
N GLY A 99 -14.65 3.01 -8.77
CA GLY A 99 -13.73 2.99 -9.91
C GLY A 99 -13.86 1.67 -10.63
N PHE A 100 -13.34 1.56 -11.84
CA PHE A 100 -13.46 0.31 -12.60
C PHE A 100 -12.56 -0.82 -12.06
N LEU A 101 -11.51 -0.47 -11.32
CA LEU A 101 -10.43 -1.41 -10.94
C LEU A 101 -10.25 -1.60 -9.42
N THR A 102 -11.01 -0.90 -8.58
CA THR A 102 -10.77 -0.90 -7.12
C THR A 102 -12.08 -0.96 -6.34
N ASP A 103 -12.26 -2.05 -5.58
CA ASP A 103 -13.55 -2.44 -4.99
C ASP A 103 -13.54 -2.56 -3.45
N VAL A 104 -12.47 -2.12 -2.79
CA VAL A 104 -12.36 -2.22 -1.33
C VAL A 104 -12.96 -0.97 -0.67
N MET A 105 -14.11 -1.13 -0.01
CA MET A 105 -14.68 -0.07 0.84
C MET A 105 -13.81 0.17 2.09
N PRO A 106 -13.78 1.40 2.64
CA PRO A 106 -13.04 1.74 3.86
C PRO A 106 -13.17 0.75 5.03
N GLN A 107 -14.38 0.20 5.21
CA GLN A 107 -14.73 -0.74 6.26
C GLN A 107 -14.09 -2.13 6.08
N ASP A 108 -13.82 -2.52 4.83
CA ASP A 108 -13.23 -3.80 4.46
C ASP A 108 -11.71 -3.70 4.27
N MET A 109 -11.17 -2.48 4.30
CA MET A 109 -9.74 -2.17 4.11
C MET A 109 -8.83 -3.06 4.96
N PHE A 110 -9.09 -3.17 6.26
CA PHE A 110 -8.26 -3.97 7.16
C PHE A 110 -8.34 -5.46 6.85
N VAL A 111 -9.52 -5.96 6.49
CA VAL A 111 -9.75 -7.37 6.14
C VAL A 111 -9.00 -7.73 4.85
N CYS A 112 -9.11 -6.88 3.82
CA CYS A 112 -8.41 -7.07 2.55
C CYS A 112 -6.89 -7.00 2.73
N VAL A 113 -6.39 -6.04 3.52
CA VAL A 113 -4.96 -5.95 3.84
C VAL A 113 -4.50 -7.20 4.58
N ASP A 114 -5.24 -7.67 5.58
CA ASP A 114 -4.89 -8.88 6.32
C ASP A 114 -4.86 -10.13 5.42
N ALA A 115 -5.83 -10.26 4.51
CA ALA A 115 -5.84 -11.33 3.52
C ALA A 115 -4.61 -11.25 2.58
N ALA A 116 -4.29 -10.04 2.09
CA ALA A 116 -3.13 -9.81 1.24
C ALA A 116 -1.79 -10.13 1.94
N LEU A 117 -1.65 -9.76 3.22
CA LEU A 117 -0.47 -10.11 4.03
C LEU A 117 -0.28 -11.63 4.17
N GLN A 118 -1.38 -12.39 4.13
CA GLN A 118 -1.38 -13.86 4.15
C GLN A 118 -1.19 -14.49 2.75
N GLY A 119 -0.95 -13.68 1.72
CA GLY A 119 -0.84 -14.13 0.33
C GLY A 119 -2.17 -14.51 -0.31
N ARG A 120 -3.29 -14.12 0.29
CA ARG A 120 -4.65 -14.34 -0.23
C ARG A 120 -5.15 -13.07 -0.89
N LEU A 121 -4.69 -12.84 -2.12
CA LEU A 121 -5.25 -11.82 -3.00
C LEU A 121 -6.32 -12.51 -3.87
N GLN A 122 -7.58 -12.10 -3.73
CA GLN A 122 -8.61 -12.47 -4.71
C GLN A 122 -8.44 -11.53 -5.90
N ALA A 123 -8.27 -12.11 -7.09
CA ALA A 123 -8.18 -11.39 -8.36
C ALA A 123 -9.58 -11.09 -8.90
#